data_AF-A0A7J6YGZ2-F1
#
_entry.id   AF-A0A7J6YGZ2-F1
#
_cell.length_a   1.000
_cell.length_b   1.000
_cell.length_c   1.000
_cell.angle_alpha   90.00
_cell.angle_beta   90.00
_cell.angle_gamma   90.00
#
_symmetry.space_group_name_H-M   'P 1'
#
loop_
_entity.id
_entity.type
_entity.pdbx_description
1 polymer ?
#
loop_
_entity_poly.entity_id
_entity_poly.type
_entity_poly.pdbx_seq_one_letter_code
_entity_poly.pdbx_strand_id
1 'polypeptide(L)'
;MTRGTPSASGRGRGEKEVKMKLKVLRRRRKKKKKKKKKDSGEGHNDDNNNNENGGRVKGALCNSPRACRKKKRSMLFVVVVVVVFNLLSCGPLQALPLLLLLLFLFPPYFLSLFFFFFFFFFCVCVCPLRRQHKNDNRERVVTFHTFFLFPFLWPQRAAMPSGERRGRVGPVRFRTFLRNTVLDVMRSRGWLETDSDLGWDVFWADVGWIREVHDHVRLDDVQRINHFRNHFELTRKDFMVKNLKRMRKSLEREGRVEEATEFDFFPVTFSLPQDYGMFETEFRRQPNAIWIMKPPAKAQGKGIFLFSKISQIAEWRKDYKQRQVGAVGEKAGGPYGAEQVEPYLAQRYIENPHLVGGKKYDLRVYVLVTCYSPLTVWLHRTGFARFCHQRFSLRDIENTFIHVTNVAVQKTNPKYTPSSGCKYGLRNLRQYITASRGVETAQKLFDDIQNMILRSLHAVQKIIVQDKHCFELYGYDIMVDNDLHPWLIETNASPSLSAETPADYHLKFNMLEDMFSVIDIEKRRTGDEIRVGGFDLIWKNGPVGPACRGDAKGGGVTQSFLGCANELEIPISHMRMPPRLQQMDSSERLLT
;
A
#
# COMPACT_ATOMS: atom_id res chain seq x y z
N MET A 1 11.16 -77.74 60.12
CA MET A 1 11.51 -77.26 58.78
C MET A 1 10.28 -76.63 58.17
N THR A 2 10.36 -75.35 57.78
CA THR A 2 9.55 -74.60 56.76
C THR A 2 8.03 -74.81 56.72
N ARG A 3 7.10 -73.85 56.58
CA ARG A 3 6.99 -72.39 56.37
C ARG A 3 5.53 -72.24 55.86
N GLY A 4 4.80 -71.16 56.15
CA GLY A 4 3.65 -70.76 55.33
C GLY A 4 2.42 -70.23 56.08
N THR A 5 2.39 -68.92 56.31
CA THR A 5 1.22 -68.12 56.71
C THR A 5 0.38 -67.70 55.48
N PRO A 6 -0.94 -67.45 55.63
CA PRO A 6 -1.76 -66.89 54.55
C PRO A 6 -1.76 -65.35 54.58
N SER A 7 -1.71 -64.71 53.40
CA SER A 7 -1.78 -63.26 53.23
C SER A 7 -3.06 -62.83 52.49
N ALA A 8 -3.64 -61.73 52.97
CA ALA A 8 -4.92 -61.16 52.57
C ALA A 8 -4.79 -60.21 51.36
N SER A 9 -5.67 -60.39 50.38
CA SER A 9 -5.96 -59.42 49.33
C SER A 9 -7.07 -58.46 49.80
N GLY A 10 -6.91 -57.14 49.58
CA GLY A 10 -8.01 -56.18 49.73
C GLY A 10 -7.74 -54.86 50.46
N ARG A 11 -6.68 -54.10 50.10
CA ARG A 11 -6.59 -52.66 50.44
C ARG A 11 -5.90 -51.88 49.30
N GLY A 12 -6.69 -51.24 48.43
CA GLY A 12 -6.13 -50.44 47.32
C GLY A 12 -7.07 -49.43 46.64
N ARG A 13 -8.35 -49.32 47.04
CA ARG A 13 -9.30 -48.36 46.42
C ARG A 13 -9.68 -47.15 47.30
N GLY A 14 -9.45 -47.18 48.62
CA GLY A 14 -9.82 -46.08 49.52
C GLY A 14 -8.88 -44.86 49.53
N GLU A 15 -7.57 -45.04 49.32
CA GLU A 15 -6.60 -43.95 49.47
C GLU A 15 -6.58 -42.94 48.32
N LYS A 16 -6.98 -43.35 47.10
CA LYS A 16 -7.00 -42.47 45.93
C LYS A 16 -8.17 -41.48 45.97
N GLU A 17 -9.31 -41.88 46.54
CA GLU A 17 -10.50 -41.01 46.62
C GLU A 17 -10.36 -39.92 47.71
N VAL A 18 -9.72 -40.25 48.83
CA VAL A 18 -9.44 -39.29 49.93
C VAL A 18 -8.43 -38.23 49.50
N LYS A 19 -7.39 -38.59 48.73
CA LYS A 19 -6.42 -37.63 48.17
C LYS A 19 -7.04 -36.67 47.14
N MET A 20 -8.05 -37.10 46.40
CA MET A 20 -8.76 -36.27 45.42
C MET A 20 -9.72 -35.27 46.11
N LYS A 21 -10.46 -35.72 47.13
CA LYS A 21 -11.35 -34.85 47.95
C LYS A 21 -10.56 -33.77 48.72
N LEU A 22 -9.37 -34.09 49.26
CA LEU A 22 -8.50 -33.09 49.92
C LEU A 22 -7.93 -32.03 48.97
N LYS A 23 -7.60 -32.38 47.72
CA LYS A 23 -7.10 -31.42 46.71
C LYS A 23 -8.19 -30.43 46.27
N VAL A 24 -9.44 -30.86 46.17
CA VAL A 24 -10.59 -30.01 45.80
C VAL A 24 -10.94 -29.04 46.95
N LEU A 25 -10.89 -29.49 48.21
CA LEU A 25 -11.09 -28.65 49.40
C LEU A 25 -10.00 -27.57 49.57
N ARG A 26 -8.72 -27.89 49.28
CA ARG A 26 -7.62 -26.89 49.28
C ARG A 26 -7.77 -25.83 48.19
N ARG A 27 -8.29 -26.17 47.00
CA ARG A 27 -8.55 -25.21 45.91
C ARG A 27 -9.74 -24.29 46.21
N ARG A 28 -10.80 -24.78 46.87
CA ARG A 28 -11.94 -23.96 47.32
C ARG A 28 -11.57 -22.99 48.45
N ARG A 29 -10.69 -23.38 49.40
CA ARG A 29 -10.18 -22.47 50.44
C ARG A 29 -9.29 -21.32 49.90
N LYS A 30 -8.47 -21.57 48.87
CA LYS A 30 -7.66 -20.51 48.22
C LYS A 30 -8.51 -19.51 47.41
N LYS A 31 -9.59 -19.96 46.76
CA LYS A 31 -10.55 -19.05 46.07
C LYS A 31 -11.38 -18.21 47.06
N LYS A 32 -11.77 -18.75 48.22
CA LYS A 32 -12.44 -17.96 49.28
C LYS A 32 -11.50 -16.92 49.94
N LYS A 33 -10.21 -17.23 50.15
CA LYS A 33 -9.22 -16.26 50.69
C LYS A 33 -8.87 -15.11 49.72
N LYS A 34 -8.91 -15.33 48.40
CA LYS A 34 -8.72 -14.25 47.41
C LYS A 34 -9.95 -13.36 47.20
N LYS A 35 -11.16 -13.89 47.43
CA LYS A 35 -12.40 -13.11 47.36
C LYS A 35 -12.65 -12.28 48.62
N LYS A 36 -12.23 -12.77 49.80
CA LYS A 36 -12.32 -12.04 51.08
C LYS A 36 -11.27 -10.94 51.29
N LYS A 37 -10.30 -10.78 50.37
CA LYS A 37 -9.25 -9.74 50.41
C LYS A 37 -9.52 -8.57 49.45
N LYS A 38 -10.70 -8.58 48.80
CA LYS A 38 -11.12 -7.56 47.82
C LYS A 38 -12.33 -6.75 48.29
N ASP A 39 -12.93 -7.11 49.43
CA ASP A 39 -14.16 -6.51 49.97
C ASP A 39 -13.99 -6.01 51.44
N SER A 40 -12.81 -5.49 51.83
CA SER A 40 -12.63 -4.95 53.20
C SER A 40 -11.63 -3.78 53.26
N GLY A 41 -12.15 -2.58 53.59
CA GLY A 41 -11.46 -1.37 54.08
C GLY A 41 -10.97 -0.41 52.99
N GLU A 42 -11.48 0.82 52.80
CA GLU A 42 -11.45 1.99 53.73
C GLU A 42 -10.06 2.16 54.36
N GLY A 43 -9.30 3.25 54.23
CA GLY A 43 -9.66 4.67 54.19
C GLY A 43 -8.91 5.35 55.36
N HIS A 44 -8.28 6.51 55.14
CA HIS A 44 -7.55 7.37 56.11
C HIS A 44 -6.16 6.88 56.58
N ASN A 45 -5.22 7.73 56.99
CA ASN A 45 -4.78 9.10 56.64
C ASN A 45 -3.46 9.29 57.42
N ASP A 46 -2.65 10.25 56.96
CA ASP A 46 -1.72 11.05 57.75
C ASP A 46 -0.36 10.48 58.24
N ASP A 47 0.65 11.21 57.76
CA ASP A 47 1.73 11.86 58.48
C ASP A 47 3.11 11.20 58.68
N ASN A 48 4.07 11.87 58.01
CA ASN A 48 5.26 12.51 58.55
C ASN A 48 6.67 11.96 58.23
N ASN A 49 7.43 12.88 57.63
CA ASN A 49 8.87 13.17 57.73
C ASN A 49 9.88 12.15 57.14
N ASN A 50 10.91 12.55 56.39
CA ASN A 50 11.54 13.87 56.21
C ASN A 50 12.41 13.87 54.93
N ASN A 51 12.46 15.04 54.26
CA ASN A 51 13.60 15.77 53.66
C ASN A 51 14.75 14.99 52.95
N GLU A 52 15.33 15.43 51.83
CA GLU A 52 15.32 16.72 51.13
C GLU A 52 16.05 16.58 49.77
N ASN A 53 15.67 17.46 48.84
CA ASN A 53 16.50 18.13 47.83
C ASN A 53 17.12 17.37 46.63
N GLY A 54 16.61 17.77 45.45
CA GLY A 54 17.46 18.08 44.30
C GLY A 54 16.92 17.62 42.94
N GLY A 55 16.43 18.54 42.10
CA GLY A 55 16.41 18.29 40.64
C GLY A 55 15.17 18.71 39.84
N ARG A 56 14.89 20.01 39.78
CA ARG A 56 14.47 20.78 38.58
C ARG A 56 13.71 20.01 37.47
N VAL A 57 12.37 20.07 37.53
CA VAL A 57 11.47 19.71 36.42
C VAL A 57 11.57 20.76 35.30
N LYS A 58 12.15 20.39 34.16
CA LYS A 58 11.79 21.00 32.86
C LYS A 58 10.71 20.11 32.24
N GLY A 59 9.47 20.57 32.26
CA GLY A 59 8.35 19.94 31.58
C GLY A 59 8.57 19.96 30.07
N ALA A 60 8.70 18.78 29.46
CA ALA A 60 8.69 18.62 28.02
C ALA A 60 7.24 18.78 27.50
N LEU A 61 7.03 19.81 26.68
CA LEU A 61 5.85 19.96 25.84
C LEU A 61 5.66 18.72 24.96
N CYS A 62 4.53 18.05 25.10
CA CYS A 62 4.02 17.10 24.12
C CYS A 62 3.33 17.88 22.99
N ASN A 63 4.07 18.18 21.92
CA ASN A 63 3.54 18.79 20.69
C ASN A 63 2.94 17.70 19.78
N SER A 64 1.60 17.60 19.73
CA SER A 64 0.87 16.89 18.66
C SER A 64 -0.09 17.86 17.96
N PRO A 65 0.12 18.21 16.67
CA PRO A 65 -0.71 19.19 15.94
C PRO A 65 -2.14 18.73 15.63
N ARG A 66 -2.48 17.45 15.87
CA ARG A 66 -3.77 16.86 15.45
C ARG A 66 -4.85 16.95 16.51
N ALA A 67 -4.52 16.89 17.80
CA ALA A 67 -5.49 17.00 18.89
C ALA A 67 -5.95 18.45 19.11
N CYS A 68 -5.06 19.43 18.90
CA CYS A 68 -5.36 20.85 19.06
C CYS A 68 -6.29 21.39 17.94
N ARG A 69 -6.24 20.82 16.73
CA ARG A 69 -7.13 21.21 15.61
C ARG A 69 -8.59 20.73 15.78
N LYS A 70 -8.82 19.56 16.39
CA LYS A 70 -10.18 19.08 16.68
C LYS A 70 -10.84 19.85 17.81
N LYS A 71 -10.13 20.14 18.91
CA LYS A 71 -10.64 21.00 19.99
C LYS A 71 -10.92 22.44 19.52
N LYS A 72 -10.04 23.04 18.70
CA LYS A 72 -10.27 24.38 18.12
C LYS A 72 -11.48 24.43 17.18
N ARG A 73 -11.72 23.40 16.35
CA ARG A 73 -12.91 23.34 15.47
C ARG A 73 -14.22 23.18 16.24
N SER A 74 -14.25 22.36 17.29
CA SER A 74 -15.45 22.21 18.13
C SER A 74 -15.74 23.45 18.98
N MET A 75 -14.73 24.11 19.55
CA MET A 75 -14.94 25.37 20.27
C MET A 75 -15.42 26.49 19.35
N LEU A 76 -14.89 26.56 18.12
CA LEU A 76 -15.30 27.56 17.13
C LEU A 76 -16.73 27.35 16.64
N PHE A 77 -17.16 26.10 16.49
CA PHE A 77 -18.53 25.77 16.10
C PHE A 77 -19.55 26.18 17.18
N VAL A 78 -19.22 25.95 18.46
CA VAL A 78 -20.07 26.38 19.58
C VAL A 78 -20.16 27.91 19.68
N VAL A 79 -19.05 28.63 19.46
CA VAL A 79 -19.04 30.10 19.46
C VAL A 79 -19.86 30.66 18.29
N VAL A 80 -19.74 30.11 17.09
CA VAL A 80 -20.53 30.56 15.92
C VAL A 80 -22.02 30.31 16.13
N VAL A 81 -22.41 29.15 16.69
CA VAL A 81 -23.82 28.86 16.97
C VAL A 81 -24.40 29.79 18.05
N VAL A 82 -23.65 30.08 19.12
CA VAL A 82 -24.10 31.00 20.19
C VAL A 82 -24.19 32.45 19.70
N VAL A 83 -23.30 32.88 18.82
CA VAL A 83 -23.31 34.24 18.24
C VAL A 83 -24.44 34.41 17.24
N VAL A 84 -24.71 33.41 16.40
CA VAL A 84 -25.85 33.42 15.46
C VAL A 84 -27.18 33.39 16.22
N PHE A 85 -27.28 32.63 17.32
CA PHE A 85 -28.50 32.60 18.14
C PHE A 85 -28.79 33.94 18.86
N ASN A 86 -27.75 34.64 19.32
CA ASN A 86 -27.90 35.96 19.92
C ASN A 86 -28.20 37.05 18.88
N LEU A 87 -27.66 36.96 17.67
CA LEU A 87 -28.00 37.87 16.56
C LEU A 87 -29.43 37.69 16.06
N LEU A 88 -30.00 36.49 16.16
CA LEU A 88 -31.40 36.20 15.83
C LEU A 88 -32.40 36.78 16.85
N SER A 89 -31.94 37.27 18.00
CA SER A 89 -32.79 37.78 19.09
C SER A 89 -32.80 39.31 19.22
N CYS A 90 -32.00 40.04 18.44
CA CYS A 90 -31.91 41.50 18.48
C CYS A 90 -32.37 42.14 17.16
N GLY A 91 -33.07 43.28 17.27
CA GLY A 91 -33.59 44.02 16.12
C GLY A 91 -32.50 44.59 15.18
N PRO A 92 -32.85 44.91 13.93
CA PRO A 92 -31.90 45.16 12.83
C PRO A 92 -30.95 46.35 13.01
N LEU A 93 -31.19 47.25 13.98
CA LEU A 93 -30.31 48.39 14.25
C LEU A 93 -29.18 48.11 15.27
N GLN A 94 -29.17 46.97 15.97
CA GLN A 94 -28.14 46.64 16.97
C GLN A 94 -27.12 45.59 16.48
N ALA A 95 -27.30 45.00 15.31
CA ALA A 95 -26.44 43.92 14.78
C ALA A 95 -25.16 44.42 14.08
N LEU A 96 -25.11 45.70 13.68
CA LEU A 96 -24.03 46.26 12.86
C LEU A 96 -22.64 46.29 13.54
N PRO A 97 -22.52 46.64 14.84
CA PRO A 97 -21.22 46.66 15.52
C PRO A 97 -20.63 45.25 15.75
N LEU A 98 -21.50 44.25 15.97
CA LEU A 98 -21.11 42.85 16.16
C LEU A 98 -20.64 42.18 14.85
N LEU A 99 -21.24 42.57 13.72
CA LEU A 99 -20.85 42.09 12.39
C LEU A 99 -19.46 42.59 11.99
N LEU A 100 -19.14 43.85 12.31
CA LEU A 100 -17.82 44.46 12.08
C LEU A 100 -16.73 43.82 12.96
N LEU A 101 -17.05 43.42 14.19
CA LEU A 101 -16.12 42.72 15.08
C LEU A 101 -15.77 41.31 14.55
N LEU A 102 -16.74 40.61 13.95
CA LEU A 102 -16.56 39.29 13.36
C LEU A 102 -15.69 39.31 12.09
N LEU A 103 -15.79 40.39 11.30
CA LEU A 103 -14.96 40.62 10.11
C LEU A 103 -13.48 40.83 10.45
N PHE A 104 -13.18 41.36 11.64
CA PHE A 104 -11.79 41.56 12.11
C PHE A 104 -11.17 40.31 12.73
N LEU A 105 -11.98 39.37 13.25
CA LEU A 105 -11.49 38.22 14.01
C LEU A 105 -11.35 36.92 13.18
N PHE A 106 -11.89 36.85 11.95
CA PHE A 106 -11.88 35.61 11.15
C PHE A 106 -11.38 35.79 9.69
N PRO A 107 -10.58 34.84 9.15
CA PRO A 107 -10.07 34.93 7.77
C PRO A 107 -11.17 34.84 6.69
N PRO A 108 -10.95 35.40 5.48
CA PRO A 108 -11.99 35.67 4.46
C PRO A 108 -12.72 34.43 3.90
N TYR A 109 -12.23 33.22 4.13
CA TYR A 109 -12.85 31.98 3.65
C TYR A 109 -14.16 31.61 4.38
N PHE A 110 -14.36 32.12 5.60
CA PHE A 110 -15.57 31.83 6.39
C PHE A 110 -16.79 32.73 6.03
N LEU A 111 -16.57 33.83 5.30
CA LEU A 111 -17.67 34.72 4.87
C LEU A 111 -18.58 34.09 3.81
N SER A 112 -18.06 33.20 2.97
CA SER A 112 -18.82 32.57 1.87
C SER A 112 -19.97 31.70 2.38
N LEU A 113 -19.76 30.98 3.49
CA LEU A 113 -20.77 30.14 4.13
C LEU A 113 -21.84 30.98 4.85
N PHE A 114 -21.44 32.15 5.37
CA PHE A 114 -22.33 33.05 6.10
C PHE A 114 -23.32 33.77 5.15
N PHE A 115 -22.85 34.19 3.97
CA PHE A 115 -23.71 34.76 2.93
C PHE A 115 -24.75 33.75 2.39
N PHE A 116 -24.38 32.47 2.28
CA PHE A 116 -25.29 31.43 1.80
C PHE A 116 -26.46 31.18 2.78
N PHE A 117 -26.20 31.19 4.09
CA PHE A 117 -27.24 31.04 5.11
C PHE A 117 -28.13 32.28 5.23
N PHE A 118 -27.56 33.49 5.09
CA PHE A 118 -28.33 34.74 5.15
C PHE A 118 -29.30 34.88 3.95
N PHE A 119 -28.88 34.44 2.76
CA PHE A 119 -29.71 34.47 1.55
C PHE A 119 -30.87 33.47 1.61
N PHE A 120 -30.63 32.28 2.19
CA PHE A 120 -31.67 31.27 2.36
C PHE A 120 -32.73 31.70 3.38
N PHE A 121 -32.33 32.42 4.44
CA PHE A 121 -33.24 32.91 5.48
C PHE A 121 -34.15 34.05 4.97
N PHE A 122 -33.62 34.95 4.13
CA PHE A 122 -34.41 36.04 3.55
C PHE A 122 -35.47 35.55 2.55
N CYS A 123 -35.16 34.49 1.78
CA CYS A 123 -36.13 33.85 0.89
C CYS A 123 -37.26 33.13 1.64
N VAL A 124 -37.01 32.62 2.85
CA VAL A 124 -38.01 31.89 3.65
C VAL A 124 -38.86 32.82 4.51
N CYS A 125 -38.34 33.98 4.94
CA CYS A 125 -39.05 34.89 5.84
C CYS A 125 -39.91 35.98 5.17
N VAL A 126 -39.85 36.18 3.84
CA VAL A 126 -40.60 37.25 3.14
C VAL A 126 -41.75 36.74 2.25
N CYS A 127 -42.14 35.45 2.34
CA CYS A 127 -43.35 34.94 1.67
C CYS A 127 -44.52 34.82 2.66
N PRO A 128 -45.56 35.69 2.60
CA PRO A 128 -46.79 35.44 3.34
C PRO A 128 -47.65 34.40 2.61
N LEU A 129 -47.87 33.27 3.25
CA LEU A 129 -48.91 32.30 2.92
C LEU A 129 -50.29 32.97 2.98
N ARG A 130 -50.97 33.12 1.83
CA ARG A 130 -52.43 33.30 1.77
C ARG A 130 -53.07 32.10 1.08
N ARG A 131 -53.80 31.30 1.87
CA ARG A 131 -54.75 30.27 1.40
C ARG A 131 -56.06 30.96 1.00
N GLN A 132 -56.58 30.69 -0.20
CA GLN A 132 -57.98 30.24 -0.38
C GLN A 132 -58.31 29.79 -1.82
N HIS A 133 -58.77 28.54 -1.88
CA HIS A 133 -59.86 27.92 -2.67
C HIS A 133 -60.10 28.14 -4.19
N LYS A 134 -60.30 26.96 -4.81
CA LYS A 134 -61.20 26.56 -5.91
C LYS A 134 -60.66 26.52 -7.35
N ASN A 135 -60.73 25.28 -7.86
CA ASN A 135 -61.04 24.80 -9.19
C ASN A 135 -60.24 25.26 -10.42
N ASP A 136 -59.88 24.22 -11.16
CA ASP A 136 -59.95 24.06 -12.60
C ASP A 136 -58.65 24.03 -13.42
N ASN A 137 -58.77 23.20 -14.45
CA ASN A 137 -57.77 22.68 -15.36
C ASN A 137 -57.14 23.75 -16.27
N ARG A 138 -55.93 23.43 -16.77
CA ARG A 138 -55.19 24.01 -17.93
C ARG A 138 -54.15 25.12 -17.69
N GLU A 139 -53.05 24.89 -18.42
CA GLU A 139 -51.87 25.71 -18.75
C GLU A 139 -52.05 27.24 -18.67
N ARG A 140 -51.03 27.92 -18.12
CA ARG A 140 -50.48 29.17 -18.70
C ARG A 140 -49.12 29.55 -18.10
N VAL A 141 -48.19 29.76 -19.02
CA VAL A 141 -46.89 30.44 -18.87
C VAL A 141 -47.11 31.85 -18.33
N VAL A 142 -46.35 32.27 -17.33
CA VAL A 142 -46.19 33.69 -16.97
C VAL A 142 -44.71 34.00 -16.82
N THR A 143 -44.13 34.52 -17.90
CA THR A 143 -42.87 35.25 -17.94
C THR A 143 -43.03 36.61 -17.26
N PHE A 144 -42.16 36.92 -16.28
CA PHE A 144 -41.97 38.29 -15.79
C PHE A 144 -40.59 38.79 -16.20
N HIS A 145 -40.57 39.66 -17.21
CA HIS A 145 -39.47 40.55 -17.54
C HIS A 145 -39.62 41.84 -16.73
N THR A 146 -38.63 42.17 -15.90
CA THR A 146 -38.36 43.56 -15.52
C THR A 146 -36.86 43.75 -15.37
N PHE A 147 -36.29 44.47 -16.34
CA PHE A 147 -34.98 45.07 -16.33
C PHE A 147 -34.85 46.05 -15.17
N PHE A 148 -33.72 46.06 -14.45
CA PHE A 148 -33.01 47.29 -14.11
C PHE A 148 -31.51 47.02 -13.91
N LEU A 149 -30.73 47.90 -14.54
CA LEU A 149 -29.29 47.98 -14.62
C LEU A 149 -28.65 48.32 -13.27
N PHE A 150 -27.63 47.56 -12.86
CA PHE A 150 -26.42 48.06 -12.18
C PHE A 150 -25.27 47.07 -12.43
N PRO A 151 -24.10 47.52 -12.94
CA PRO A 151 -23.04 46.63 -13.41
C PRO A 151 -22.21 46.14 -12.23
N PHE A 152 -22.52 44.95 -11.72
CA PHE A 152 -21.61 44.25 -10.84
C PHE A 152 -20.40 43.77 -11.65
N LEU A 153 -19.22 44.31 -11.31
CA LEU A 153 -17.93 43.65 -11.51
C LEU A 153 -17.96 42.30 -10.77
N TRP A 154 -18.59 41.31 -11.37
CA TRP A 154 -18.19 39.93 -11.22
C TRP A 154 -17.00 39.75 -12.16
N PRO A 155 -15.85 39.19 -11.74
CA PRO A 155 -14.84 38.81 -12.71
C PRO A 155 -15.53 37.81 -13.64
N GLN A 156 -15.82 38.24 -14.86
CA GLN A 156 -16.07 37.33 -15.96
C GLN A 156 -14.97 36.30 -15.86
N ARG A 157 -15.35 35.06 -15.50
CA ARG A 157 -14.60 33.89 -15.92
C ARG A 157 -14.40 34.14 -17.40
N ALA A 158 -13.19 34.52 -17.78
CA ALA A 158 -12.77 34.48 -19.15
C ALA A 158 -13.15 33.07 -19.60
N ALA A 159 -14.16 32.98 -20.46
CA ALA A 159 -14.37 31.81 -21.28
C ALA A 159 -13.05 31.65 -22.01
N MET A 160 -12.21 30.75 -21.49
CA MET A 160 -10.96 30.39 -22.15
C MET A 160 -11.33 30.00 -23.57
N PRO A 161 -10.63 30.49 -24.61
CA PRO A 161 -10.94 30.13 -25.97
C PRO A 161 -10.88 28.60 -26.07
N SER A 162 -12.02 28.00 -26.41
CA SER A 162 -12.09 26.63 -26.89
C SER A 162 -11.58 26.66 -28.32
N GLY A 163 -10.24 26.65 -28.46
CA GLY A 163 -9.56 26.71 -29.74
C GLY A 163 -8.06 26.78 -29.55
N GLU A 164 -7.35 25.81 -30.12
CA GLU A 164 -5.89 25.76 -30.29
C GLU A 164 -5.02 25.55 -29.04
N ARG A 165 -4.84 24.29 -28.66
CA ARG A 165 -3.53 23.81 -28.15
C ARG A 165 -2.93 22.78 -29.10
N ARG A 166 -2.70 23.15 -30.35
CA ARG A 166 -1.75 22.46 -31.23
C ARG A 166 -0.38 23.13 -31.05
N GLY A 167 0.56 22.43 -30.41
CA GLY A 167 1.97 22.82 -30.35
C GLY A 167 2.33 23.82 -29.26
N ARG A 168 2.32 23.43 -27.98
CA ARG A 168 2.82 24.32 -26.92
C ARG A 168 4.34 24.25 -26.85
N VAL A 169 5.01 25.32 -27.28
CA VAL A 169 6.45 25.56 -27.13
C VAL A 169 6.69 26.17 -25.75
N GLY A 170 6.99 25.34 -24.76
CA GLY A 170 7.26 25.78 -23.39
C GLY A 170 7.77 24.63 -22.52
N PRO A 171 8.42 24.91 -21.37
CA PRO A 171 8.94 23.88 -20.49
C PRO A 171 7.80 22.99 -19.97
N VAL A 172 8.06 21.69 -19.89
CA VAL A 172 7.12 20.69 -19.35
C VAL A 172 6.78 21.07 -17.90
N ARG A 173 5.49 21.08 -17.56
CA ARG A 173 5.02 21.34 -16.20
C ARG A 173 4.65 20.04 -15.52
N PHE A 174 5.07 19.88 -14.28
CA PHE A 174 4.74 18.70 -13.49
C PHE A 174 4.04 19.07 -12.18
N ARG A 175 3.19 18.15 -11.71
CA ARG A 175 2.63 18.15 -10.36
C ARG A 175 3.10 16.90 -9.64
N THR A 176 3.46 17.02 -8.37
CA THR A 176 3.74 15.88 -7.49
C THR A 176 3.59 16.30 -6.04
N PHE A 177 3.02 15.43 -5.21
CA PHE A 177 2.99 15.63 -3.76
C PHE A 177 4.23 15.04 -3.07
N LEU A 178 5.03 14.26 -3.79
CA LEU A 178 6.18 13.57 -3.24
C LEU A 178 7.39 14.50 -3.16
N ARG A 179 8.10 14.45 -2.03
CA ARG A 179 9.37 15.15 -1.79
C ARG A 179 10.50 14.13 -1.69
N ASN A 180 10.74 13.41 -2.78
CA ASN A 180 11.72 12.33 -2.89
C ASN A 180 12.43 12.37 -4.26
N THR A 181 13.13 11.30 -4.63
CA THR A 181 13.92 11.20 -5.86
C THR A 181 13.11 11.51 -7.14
N VAL A 182 11.78 11.29 -7.15
CA VAL A 182 10.92 11.67 -8.29
C VAL A 182 10.97 13.18 -8.54
N LEU A 183 10.86 13.97 -7.48
CA LEU A 183 10.94 15.43 -7.57
C LEU A 183 12.33 15.88 -8.07
N ASP A 184 13.38 15.24 -7.55
CA ASP A 184 14.76 15.57 -7.92
C ASP A 184 15.01 15.33 -9.42
N VAL A 185 14.49 14.23 -9.97
CA VAL A 185 14.58 13.90 -11.41
C VAL A 185 13.76 14.85 -12.28
N MET A 186 12.52 15.16 -11.89
CA MET A 186 11.70 16.12 -12.64
C MET A 186 12.37 17.49 -12.70
N ARG A 187 12.98 17.95 -11.59
CA ARG A 187 13.74 19.20 -11.54
C ARG A 187 15.03 19.14 -12.34
N SER A 188 15.76 18.02 -12.35
CA SER A 188 17.00 17.91 -13.11
C SER A 188 16.79 17.95 -14.62
N ARG A 189 15.59 17.58 -15.11
CA ARG A 189 15.20 17.73 -16.52
C ARG A 189 14.80 19.17 -16.89
N GLY A 190 14.79 20.10 -15.94
CA GLY A 190 14.34 21.48 -16.16
C GLY A 190 12.82 21.64 -16.25
N TRP A 191 12.04 20.65 -15.78
CA TRP A 191 10.59 20.76 -15.74
C TRP A 191 10.15 21.72 -14.62
N LEU A 192 9.01 22.37 -14.81
CA LEU A 192 8.48 23.36 -13.87
C LEU A 192 7.40 22.76 -12.97
N GLU A 193 7.59 22.86 -11.66
CA GLU A 193 6.60 22.44 -10.68
C GLU A 193 5.39 23.40 -10.74
N THR A 194 4.17 22.86 -10.71
CA THR A 194 2.94 23.67 -10.68
C THR A 194 1.97 23.15 -9.62
N ASP A 195 1.31 24.09 -8.94
CA ASP A 195 0.22 23.82 -8.00
C ASP A 195 -1.16 23.83 -8.67
N SER A 196 -1.23 24.08 -9.98
CA SER A 196 -2.49 24.11 -10.73
C SER A 196 -3.19 22.75 -10.67
N ASP A 197 -4.51 22.75 -10.51
CA ASP A 197 -5.26 21.50 -10.41
C ASP A 197 -5.27 20.68 -11.70
N LEU A 198 -5.31 21.34 -12.86
CA LEU A 198 -5.33 20.73 -14.19
C LEU A 198 -4.28 21.31 -15.15
N GLY A 199 -3.54 22.36 -14.73
CA GLY A 199 -2.56 23.04 -15.57
C GLY A 199 -1.17 22.38 -15.59
N TRP A 200 -1.11 21.06 -15.54
CA TRP A 200 0.13 20.26 -15.58
C TRP A 200 0.17 19.40 -16.83
N ASP A 201 1.35 19.00 -17.26
CA ASP A 201 1.56 18.09 -18.40
C ASP A 201 1.85 16.66 -17.88
N VAL A 202 2.53 16.56 -16.73
CA VAL A 202 2.74 15.29 -16.01
C VAL A 202 2.25 15.42 -14.58
N PHE A 203 1.49 14.45 -14.11
CA PHE A 203 1.15 14.35 -12.70
C PHE A 203 1.63 13.03 -12.12
N TRP A 204 2.56 13.14 -11.17
CA TRP A 204 2.88 12.03 -10.28
C TRP A 204 1.90 12.02 -9.10
N ALA A 205 0.78 11.35 -9.30
CA ALA A 205 -0.29 11.20 -8.33
C ALA A 205 0.01 10.07 -7.34
N ASP A 206 -0.54 10.20 -6.12
CA ASP A 206 -0.64 9.08 -5.20
C ASP A 206 -1.87 8.21 -5.51
N VAL A 207 -1.82 6.94 -5.08
CA VAL A 207 -2.91 5.98 -5.29
C VAL A 207 -4.24 6.42 -4.67
N GLY A 208 -4.20 7.23 -3.60
CA GLY A 208 -5.40 7.80 -2.98
C GLY A 208 -6.08 8.78 -3.93
N TRP A 209 -5.32 9.71 -4.49
CA TRP A 209 -5.81 10.68 -5.47
C TRP A 209 -6.45 9.99 -6.69
N ILE A 210 -5.81 8.93 -7.21
CA ILE A 210 -6.35 8.17 -8.35
C ILE A 210 -7.73 7.58 -8.05
N ARG A 211 -7.93 7.06 -6.84
CA ARG A 211 -9.21 6.44 -6.44
C ARG A 211 -10.33 7.45 -6.22
N GLU A 212 -10.00 8.64 -5.76
CA GLU A 212 -11.00 9.64 -5.35
C GLU A 212 -11.33 10.64 -6.47
N VAL A 213 -10.37 10.94 -7.34
CA VAL A 213 -10.46 12.12 -8.22
C VAL A 213 -10.37 11.79 -9.70
N HIS A 214 -9.66 10.72 -10.08
CA HIS A 214 -9.39 10.43 -11.50
C HIS A 214 -10.66 10.23 -12.34
N ASP A 215 -11.70 9.62 -11.78
CA ASP A 215 -12.96 9.38 -12.50
C ASP A 215 -13.82 10.65 -12.69
N HIS A 216 -13.49 11.74 -11.99
CA HIS A 216 -14.21 13.01 -12.04
C HIS A 216 -13.45 14.08 -12.83
N VAL A 217 -12.29 13.76 -13.39
CA VAL A 217 -11.43 14.70 -14.11
C VAL A 217 -11.35 14.33 -15.58
N ARG A 218 -11.52 15.34 -16.44
CA ARG A 218 -11.24 15.24 -17.88
C ARG A 218 -9.82 15.72 -18.14
N LEU A 219 -8.99 14.84 -18.70
CA LEU A 219 -7.59 15.12 -19.04
C LEU A 219 -7.46 15.58 -20.50
N ASP A 220 -6.53 16.49 -20.75
CA ASP A 220 -6.07 16.91 -22.07
C ASP A 220 -5.19 15.83 -22.71
N ASP A 221 -5.14 15.76 -24.04
CA ASP A 221 -4.44 14.70 -24.80
C ASP A 221 -2.93 14.57 -24.48
N VAL A 222 -2.30 15.66 -24.07
CA VAL A 222 -0.86 15.72 -23.73
C VAL A 222 -0.59 15.30 -22.29
N GLN A 223 -1.61 15.24 -21.44
CA GLN A 223 -1.44 14.95 -20.02
C GLN A 223 -1.09 13.49 -19.79
N ARG A 224 -0.20 13.25 -18.82
CA ARG A 224 0.22 11.91 -18.40
C ARG A 224 0.15 11.75 -16.89
N ILE A 225 -0.27 10.57 -16.44
CA ILE A 225 -0.41 10.20 -15.03
C ILE A 225 0.14 8.79 -14.77
N ASN A 226 0.75 8.58 -13.61
CA ASN A 226 1.58 7.42 -13.29
C ASN A 226 0.81 6.19 -12.76
N HIS A 227 -0.50 6.09 -12.97
CA HIS A 227 -1.32 4.97 -12.51
C HIS A 227 -2.46 4.65 -13.46
N PHE A 228 -2.73 3.36 -13.68
CA PHE A 228 -3.99 2.89 -14.27
C PHE A 228 -5.10 2.83 -13.21
N ARG A 229 -6.36 3.04 -13.63
CA ARG A 229 -7.53 3.15 -12.73
C ARG A 229 -7.68 1.93 -11.82
N ASN A 230 -7.63 0.74 -12.40
CA ASN A 230 -7.78 -0.53 -11.71
C ASN A 230 -6.46 -1.32 -11.61
N HIS A 231 -5.33 -0.62 -11.40
CA HIS A 231 -4.01 -1.24 -11.14
C HIS A 231 -4.03 -2.26 -9.98
N PHE A 232 -5.01 -2.17 -9.09
CA PHE A 232 -5.20 -3.10 -7.98
C PHE A 232 -5.52 -4.53 -8.42
N GLU A 233 -5.94 -4.77 -9.67
CA GLU A 233 -6.15 -6.12 -10.23
C GLU A 233 -4.85 -6.94 -10.31
N LEU A 234 -3.71 -6.26 -10.46
CA LEU A 234 -2.38 -6.86 -10.44
C LEU A 234 -1.69 -6.70 -9.08
N THR A 235 -1.95 -5.60 -8.38
CA THR A 235 -1.13 -5.21 -7.22
C THR A 235 -1.72 -5.60 -5.87
N ARG A 236 -3.04 -5.84 -5.79
CA ARG A 236 -3.61 -6.50 -4.62
C ARG A 236 -3.37 -8.00 -4.72
N LYS A 237 -2.82 -8.58 -3.66
CA LYS A 237 -2.38 -9.99 -3.63
C LYS A 237 -3.51 -10.98 -3.91
N ASP A 238 -4.72 -10.70 -3.44
CA ASP A 238 -5.91 -11.54 -3.64
C ASP A 238 -6.39 -11.52 -5.10
N PHE A 239 -6.47 -10.34 -5.71
CA PHE A 239 -6.83 -10.20 -7.12
C PHE A 239 -5.75 -10.71 -8.07
N MET A 240 -4.48 -10.47 -7.78
CA MET A 240 -3.35 -11.02 -8.54
C MET A 240 -3.46 -12.54 -8.65
N VAL A 241 -3.58 -13.24 -7.51
CA VAL A 241 -3.70 -14.70 -7.48
C VAL A 241 -4.98 -15.16 -8.18
N LYS A 242 -6.10 -14.46 -7.99
CA LYS A 242 -7.37 -14.78 -8.67
C LYS A 242 -7.24 -14.69 -10.19
N ASN A 243 -6.58 -13.66 -10.70
CA ASN A 243 -6.40 -13.41 -12.12
C ASN A 243 -5.41 -14.40 -12.75
N LEU A 244 -4.30 -14.72 -12.06
CA LEU A 244 -3.36 -15.76 -12.48
C LEU A 244 -4.03 -17.15 -12.54
N LYS A 245 -4.78 -17.54 -11.51
CA LYS A 245 -5.55 -18.79 -11.51
C LYS A 245 -6.62 -18.82 -12.61
N ARG A 246 -7.26 -17.69 -12.90
CA ARG A 246 -8.25 -17.58 -13.98
C ARG A 246 -7.60 -17.81 -15.33
N MET A 247 -6.45 -17.18 -15.59
CA MET A 247 -5.72 -17.35 -16.84
C MET A 247 -5.28 -18.81 -17.03
N ARG A 248 -4.65 -19.41 -16.02
CA ARG A 248 -4.26 -20.83 -16.03
C ARG A 248 -5.44 -21.76 -16.36
N LYS A 249 -6.58 -21.58 -15.69
CA LYS A 249 -7.79 -22.37 -15.96
C LYS A 249 -8.39 -22.13 -17.35
N SER A 250 -8.24 -20.94 -17.92
CA SER A 250 -8.67 -20.67 -19.30
C SER A 250 -7.86 -21.48 -20.29
N LEU A 251 -6.53 -21.44 -20.13
CA LEU A 251 -5.60 -22.20 -20.98
C LEU A 251 -5.85 -23.71 -20.88
N GLU A 252 -6.08 -24.24 -19.68
CA GLU A 252 -6.45 -25.65 -19.47
C GLU A 252 -7.74 -26.03 -20.23
N ARG A 253 -8.76 -25.16 -20.23
CA ARG A 253 -10.02 -25.39 -20.97
C ARG A 253 -9.87 -25.29 -22.48
N GLU A 254 -8.95 -24.45 -22.94
CA GLU A 254 -8.60 -24.30 -24.36
C GLU A 254 -7.70 -25.44 -24.87
N GLY A 255 -7.34 -26.41 -24.02
CA GLY A 255 -6.44 -27.52 -24.36
C GLY A 255 -4.96 -27.14 -24.40
N ARG A 256 -4.60 -25.92 -23.99
CA ARG A 256 -3.24 -25.37 -23.98
C ARG A 256 -2.53 -25.69 -22.67
N VAL A 257 -2.40 -26.99 -22.38
CA VAL A 257 -1.92 -27.48 -21.07
C VAL A 257 -0.45 -27.09 -20.83
N GLU A 258 0.40 -27.15 -21.84
CA GLU A 258 1.82 -26.77 -21.73
C GLU A 258 1.96 -25.32 -21.26
N GLU A 259 1.27 -24.38 -21.92
CA GLU A 259 1.26 -22.97 -21.52
C GLU A 259 0.66 -22.74 -20.12
N ALA A 260 -0.30 -23.56 -19.72
CA ALA A 260 -0.87 -23.51 -18.37
C ALA A 260 0.14 -23.94 -17.29
N THR A 261 1.03 -24.90 -17.59
CA THR A 261 2.10 -25.31 -16.67
C THR A 261 3.13 -24.21 -16.43
N GLU A 262 3.32 -23.33 -17.41
CA GLU A 262 4.21 -22.17 -17.28
C GLU A 262 3.67 -21.09 -16.33
N PHE A 263 2.47 -21.27 -15.75
CA PHE A 263 1.96 -20.46 -14.64
C PHE A 263 2.37 -20.98 -13.26
N ASP A 264 3.25 -21.99 -13.16
CA ASP A 264 3.76 -22.52 -11.90
C ASP A 264 4.87 -21.65 -11.28
N PHE A 265 4.68 -20.33 -11.26
CA PHE A 265 5.63 -19.35 -10.71
C PHE A 265 5.07 -18.57 -9.52
N PHE A 266 3.90 -18.94 -9.00
CA PHE A 266 3.32 -18.31 -7.81
C PHE A 266 2.93 -19.38 -6.79
N PRO A 267 3.28 -19.23 -5.49
CA PRO A 267 3.03 -20.27 -4.53
C PRO A 267 1.53 -20.54 -4.33
N VAL A 268 1.19 -21.78 -3.98
CA VAL A 268 -0.18 -22.18 -3.67
C VAL A 268 -0.78 -21.23 -2.63
N THR A 269 -1.82 -20.51 -3.02
CA THR A 269 -2.41 -19.43 -2.21
C THR A 269 -3.92 -19.56 -2.15
N PHE A 270 -4.49 -19.31 -0.97
CA PHE A 270 -5.93 -19.33 -0.72
C PHE A 270 -6.39 -18.03 -0.06
N SER A 271 -7.51 -17.47 -0.52
CA SER A 271 -8.11 -16.28 0.08
C SER A 271 -9.07 -16.69 1.18
N LEU A 272 -8.71 -16.38 2.42
CA LEU A 272 -9.52 -16.69 3.58
C LEU A 272 -10.45 -15.51 3.91
N PRO A 273 -11.73 -15.80 4.18
CA PRO A 273 -12.29 -17.13 4.48
C PRO A 273 -12.93 -17.85 3.30
N GLN A 274 -13.04 -17.22 2.12
CA GLN A 274 -13.77 -17.77 0.96
C GLN A 274 -13.27 -19.16 0.57
N ASP A 275 -11.95 -19.37 0.61
CA ASP A 275 -11.28 -20.60 0.20
C ASP A 275 -10.94 -21.53 1.38
N TYR A 276 -11.48 -21.30 2.59
CA TYR A 276 -11.06 -22.04 3.79
C TYR A 276 -11.21 -23.55 3.66
N GLY A 277 -12.31 -24.04 3.06
CA GLY A 277 -12.52 -25.48 2.85
C GLY A 277 -11.46 -26.10 1.94
N MET A 278 -11.09 -25.42 0.85
CA MET A 278 -10.03 -25.87 -0.05
C MET A 278 -8.65 -25.82 0.63
N PHE A 279 -8.39 -24.74 1.37
CA PHE A 279 -7.17 -24.60 2.16
C PHE A 279 -7.04 -25.72 3.20
N GLU A 280 -8.11 -26.07 3.91
CA GLU A 280 -8.09 -27.10 4.94
C GLU A 280 -7.80 -28.50 4.35
N THR A 281 -8.38 -28.81 3.19
CA THR A 281 -8.08 -30.05 2.45
C THR A 281 -6.60 -30.11 2.04
N GLU A 282 -6.06 -29.02 1.49
CA GLU A 282 -4.66 -28.95 1.10
C GLU A 282 -3.71 -29.02 2.31
N PHE A 283 -4.08 -28.39 3.42
CA PHE A 283 -3.34 -28.44 4.67
C PHE A 283 -3.28 -29.88 5.22
N ARG A 284 -4.39 -30.63 5.17
CA ARG A 284 -4.41 -32.04 5.59
C ARG A 284 -3.58 -32.94 4.67
N ARG A 285 -3.50 -32.62 3.38
CA ARG A 285 -2.68 -33.36 2.41
C ARG A 285 -1.18 -33.22 2.72
N GLN A 286 -0.76 -32.07 3.25
CA GLN A 286 0.63 -31.77 3.54
C GLN A 286 0.79 -31.18 4.95
N PRO A 287 0.65 -31.99 6.01
CA PRO A 287 0.52 -31.53 7.39
C PRO A 287 1.80 -30.93 7.99
N ASN A 288 2.96 -31.21 7.39
CA ASN A 288 4.26 -30.69 7.84
C ASN A 288 4.66 -29.40 7.12
N ALA A 289 3.88 -28.95 6.14
CA ALA A 289 4.20 -27.77 5.36
C ALA A 289 4.09 -26.48 6.18
N ILE A 290 5.00 -25.55 5.93
CA ILE A 290 4.93 -24.22 6.52
C ILE A 290 4.10 -23.31 5.62
N TRP A 291 3.25 -22.50 6.24
CA TRP A 291 2.38 -21.55 5.58
C TRP A 291 2.64 -20.14 6.10
N ILE A 292 2.38 -19.15 5.26
CA ILE A 292 2.52 -17.74 5.58
C ILE A 292 1.16 -17.05 5.40
N MET A 293 0.70 -16.38 6.47
CA MET A 293 -0.50 -15.55 6.47
C MET A 293 -0.12 -14.13 6.12
N LYS A 294 -0.83 -13.54 5.16
CA LYS A 294 -0.58 -12.17 4.70
C LYS A 294 -1.90 -11.41 4.53
N PRO A 295 -2.02 -10.16 5.01
CA PRO A 295 -3.12 -9.29 4.60
C PRO A 295 -3.02 -8.93 3.11
N PRO A 296 -4.13 -8.82 2.37
CA PRO A 296 -4.12 -8.62 0.92
C PRO A 296 -3.73 -7.20 0.51
N ALA A 297 -4.07 -6.20 1.33
CA ALA A 297 -3.91 -4.78 1.01
C ALA A 297 -2.85 -4.05 1.86
N LYS A 298 -2.26 -4.69 2.89
CA LYS A 298 -1.19 -4.07 3.68
C LYS A 298 0.18 -4.30 3.03
N ALA A 299 1.09 -3.39 3.34
CA ALA A 299 2.49 -3.41 2.92
C ALA A 299 3.43 -3.40 4.13
N GLN A 300 4.75 -3.40 3.87
CA GLN A 300 5.81 -3.27 4.89
C GLN A 300 5.94 -4.45 5.86
N GLY A 301 5.40 -5.63 5.52
CA GLY A 301 5.48 -6.81 6.37
C GLY A 301 4.53 -6.82 7.58
N LYS A 302 3.64 -5.82 7.71
CA LYS A 302 2.71 -5.73 8.84
C LYS A 302 1.64 -6.81 8.78
N GLY A 303 1.45 -7.52 9.88
CA GLY A 303 0.43 -8.57 10.01
C GLY A 303 0.81 -9.90 9.33
N ILE A 304 2.07 -10.05 8.91
CA ILE A 304 2.59 -11.31 8.37
C ILE A 304 3.03 -12.21 9.52
N PHE A 305 2.63 -13.47 9.48
CA PHE A 305 3.13 -14.50 10.39
C PHE A 305 3.17 -15.86 9.69
N LEU A 306 4.08 -16.72 10.14
CA LEU A 306 4.20 -18.09 9.67
C LEU A 306 3.47 -19.03 10.64
N PHE A 307 2.98 -20.14 10.12
CA PHE A 307 2.35 -21.19 10.92
C PHE A 307 2.56 -22.55 10.27
N SER A 308 2.64 -23.59 11.10
CA SER A 308 2.77 -24.99 10.68
C SER A 308 1.66 -25.86 11.27
N LYS A 309 0.88 -25.35 12.22
CA LYS A 309 -0.24 -26.06 12.84
C LYS A 309 -1.53 -25.27 12.63
N ILE A 310 -2.59 -25.95 12.19
CA ILE A 310 -3.90 -25.33 11.99
C ILE A 310 -4.47 -24.71 13.28
N SER A 311 -4.06 -25.20 14.45
CA SER A 311 -4.44 -24.64 15.74
C SER A 311 -3.97 -23.19 15.92
N GLN A 312 -2.85 -22.80 15.30
CA GLN A 312 -2.30 -21.43 15.39
C GLN A 312 -3.21 -20.40 14.70
N ILE A 313 -4.04 -20.83 13.74
CA ILE A 313 -5.02 -19.96 13.06
C ILE A 313 -6.46 -20.18 13.55
N ALA A 314 -6.67 -21.10 14.51
CA ALA A 314 -8.01 -21.40 15.03
C ALA A 314 -8.61 -20.24 15.85
N GLU A 315 -7.77 -19.43 16.48
CA GLU A 315 -8.19 -18.21 17.17
C GLU A 315 -8.61 -17.11 16.19
N TRP A 316 -7.82 -16.88 15.14
CA TRP A 316 -8.19 -16.01 14.01
C TRP A 316 -9.55 -16.42 13.41
N ARG A 317 -9.81 -17.73 13.27
CA ARG A 317 -11.11 -18.27 12.84
C ARG A 317 -12.26 -17.92 13.80
N LYS A 318 -12.04 -18.00 15.12
CA LYS A 318 -13.07 -17.68 16.12
C LYS A 318 -13.40 -16.20 16.12
N ASP A 319 -12.37 -15.35 16.07
CA ASP A 319 -12.50 -13.90 15.97
C ASP A 319 -13.25 -13.51 14.69
N TYR A 320 -12.93 -14.17 13.56
CA TYR A 320 -13.65 -13.98 12.30
C TYR A 320 -15.13 -14.35 12.41
N LYS A 321 -15.44 -15.55 12.95
CA LYS A 321 -16.83 -16.02 13.11
C LYS A 321 -17.64 -15.13 14.04
N GLN A 322 -17.07 -14.68 15.16
CA GLN A 322 -17.75 -13.81 16.11
C GLN A 322 -18.04 -12.43 15.51
N ARG A 323 -17.07 -11.85 14.79
CA ARG A 323 -17.24 -10.54 14.14
C ARG A 323 -18.19 -10.59 12.93
N GLN A 324 -18.24 -11.72 12.20
CA GLN A 324 -19.26 -11.92 11.15
C GLN A 324 -20.68 -12.06 11.72
N VAL A 325 -20.86 -12.83 12.80
CA VAL A 325 -22.19 -13.03 13.40
C VAL A 325 -22.70 -11.73 14.04
N GLY A 326 -21.81 -10.92 14.62
CA GLY A 326 -22.15 -9.57 15.12
C GLY A 326 -22.58 -8.59 14.02
N ALA A 327 -22.05 -8.73 12.80
CA ALA A 327 -22.40 -7.87 11.67
C ALA A 327 -23.76 -8.22 11.01
N VAL A 328 -24.32 -9.39 11.30
CA VAL A 328 -25.63 -9.84 10.76
C VAL A 328 -26.77 -9.63 11.77
N GLY A 329 -26.46 -9.38 13.05
CA GLY A 329 -27.44 -9.32 14.16
C GLY A 329 -27.83 -7.92 14.65
N GLU A 330 -27.09 -6.86 14.34
CA GLU A 330 -27.42 -5.50 14.78
C GLU A 330 -27.78 -4.62 13.58
N LYS A 331 -29.00 -4.07 13.63
CA LYS A 331 -29.52 -3.09 12.66
C LYS A 331 -28.45 -2.04 12.36
N ALA A 332 -28.11 -1.92 11.08
CA ALA A 332 -27.32 -0.83 10.53
C ALA A 332 -27.94 0.52 10.92
N GLY A 333 -27.41 1.16 11.96
CA GLY A 333 -27.97 2.41 12.50
C GLY A 333 -27.03 3.22 13.40
N GLY A 334 -25.72 2.93 13.40
CA GLY A 334 -24.71 3.74 14.10
C GLY A 334 -23.70 4.35 13.13
N PRO A 335 -23.23 5.60 13.33
CA PRO A 335 -22.31 6.30 12.41
C PRO A 335 -20.88 5.72 12.38
N TYR A 336 -20.63 4.63 13.10
CA TYR A 336 -19.39 3.86 13.07
C TYR A 336 -19.73 2.44 12.63
N GLY A 337 -19.71 2.21 11.32
CA GLY A 337 -20.08 0.93 10.70
C GLY A 337 -19.25 -0.24 11.21
N ALA A 338 -19.86 -1.43 11.22
CA ALA A 338 -19.21 -2.68 11.58
C ALA A 338 -17.86 -2.82 10.85
N GLU A 339 -16.78 -2.96 11.62
CA GLU A 339 -15.44 -3.14 11.09
C GLU A 339 -15.39 -4.44 10.27
N GLN A 340 -15.37 -4.33 8.94
CA GLN A 340 -15.30 -5.49 8.05
C GLN A 340 -14.06 -6.31 8.42
N VAL A 341 -14.25 -7.60 8.71
CA VAL A 341 -13.12 -8.47 9.07
C VAL A 341 -12.17 -8.56 7.89
N GLU A 342 -10.92 -8.15 8.11
CA GLU A 342 -9.92 -8.07 7.06
C GLU A 342 -9.64 -9.47 6.49
N PRO A 343 -9.81 -9.68 5.17
CA PRO A 343 -9.47 -10.95 4.55
C PRO A 343 -7.97 -11.22 4.70
N TYR A 344 -7.58 -12.50 4.69
CA TYR A 344 -6.18 -12.92 4.76
C TYR A 344 -5.87 -13.91 3.64
N LEU A 345 -4.62 -13.94 3.21
CA LEU A 345 -4.11 -14.91 2.26
C LEU A 345 -3.26 -15.93 3.00
N ALA A 346 -3.67 -17.19 2.94
CA ALA A 346 -2.86 -18.32 3.34
C ALA A 346 -2.08 -18.80 2.12
N GLN A 347 -0.77 -18.56 2.12
CA GLN A 347 0.12 -18.94 1.02
C GLN A 347 1.14 -19.95 1.50
N ARG A 348 1.53 -20.89 0.63
CA ARG A 348 2.58 -21.84 0.94
C ARG A 348 3.91 -21.10 1.09
N TYR A 349 4.63 -21.39 2.18
CA TYR A 349 5.92 -20.80 2.42
C TYR A 349 7.00 -21.52 1.60
N ILE A 350 7.93 -20.76 1.01
CA ILE A 350 9.07 -21.31 0.27
C ILE A 350 10.15 -21.67 1.29
N GLU A 351 10.28 -22.97 1.55
CA GLU A 351 11.14 -23.54 2.60
C GLU A 351 12.62 -23.64 2.19
N ASN A 352 12.88 -23.72 0.88
CA ASN A 352 14.21 -23.87 0.26
C ASN A 352 14.62 -22.63 -0.56
N PRO A 353 14.63 -21.40 0.00
CA PRO A 353 15.05 -20.21 -0.75
C PRO A 353 16.52 -20.32 -1.17
N HIS A 354 16.88 -19.73 -2.32
CA HIS A 354 18.28 -19.50 -2.66
C HIS A 354 18.90 -18.56 -1.63
N LEU A 355 20.09 -18.89 -1.16
CA LEU A 355 20.79 -18.13 -0.12
C LEU A 355 22.10 -17.57 -0.67
N VAL A 356 22.38 -16.31 -0.36
CA VAL A 356 23.72 -15.73 -0.56
C VAL A 356 24.29 -15.42 0.81
N GLY A 357 25.48 -15.95 1.11
CA GLY A 357 26.08 -15.84 2.45
C GLY A 357 25.23 -16.46 3.57
N GLY A 358 24.37 -17.43 3.24
CA GLY A 358 23.43 -18.06 4.17
C GLY A 358 22.24 -17.17 4.56
N LYS A 359 22.02 -16.04 3.89
CA LYS A 359 20.92 -15.11 4.13
C LYS A 359 19.87 -15.21 3.02
N LYS A 360 18.60 -15.15 3.44
CA LYS A 360 17.44 -15.09 2.54
C LYS A 360 17.35 -13.70 1.90
N TYR A 361 16.91 -13.65 0.65
CA TYR A 361 16.61 -12.40 -0.03
C TYR A 361 15.36 -12.47 -0.91
N ASP A 362 14.86 -11.30 -1.30
CA ASP A 362 13.93 -11.12 -2.40
C ASP A 362 14.50 -10.13 -3.41
N LEU A 363 14.05 -10.18 -4.65
CA LEU A 363 14.41 -9.25 -5.72
C LEU A 363 13.34 -8.18 -5.87
N ARG A 364 13.77 -6.92 -5.94
CA ARG A 364 12.98 -5.81 -6.46
C ARG A 364 13.40 -5.54 -7.91
N VAL A 365 12.47 -5.78 -8.83
CA VAL A 365 12.62 -5.50 -10.27
C VAL A 365 11.63 -4.40 -10.69
N TYR A 366 12.07 -3.49 -11.57
CA TYR A 366 11.26 -2.37 -12.06
C TYR A 366 10.75 -2.64 -13.47
N VAL A 367 9.44 -2.54 -13.65
CA VAL A 367 8.75 -2.80 -14.93
C VAL A 367 7.85 -1.62 -15.23
N LEU A 368 8.01 -1.01 -16.40
CA LEU A 368 7.18 0.09 -16.87
C LEU A 368 6.20 -0.41 -17.92
N VAL A 369 4.90 -0.20 -17.68
CA VAL A 369 3.84 -0.47 -18.65
C VAL A 369 3.28 0.86 -19.13
N THR A 370 3.42 1.14 -20.42
CA THR A 370 2.93 2.38 -21.03
C THR A 370 1.54 2.22 -21.65
N CYS A 371 1.13 0.98 -21.95
CA CYS A 371 -0.16 0.69 -22.58
C CYS A 371 -0.53 -0.78 -22.35
N TYR A 372 -1.81 -1.07 -22.11
CA TYR A 372 -2.38 -2.42 -22.05
C TYR A 372 -3.12 -2.83 -23.34
N SER A 373 -3.48 -1.87 -24.20
CA SER A 373 -4.19 -2.11 -25.47
C SER A 373 -3.69 -1.17 -26.58
N PRO A 374 -2.71 -1.59 -27.41
CA PRO A 374 -1.95 -2.84 -27.33
C PRO A 374 -0.94 -2.87 -26.17
N LEU A 375 -0.69 -4.05 -25.60
CA LEU A 375 0.25 -4.21 -24.47
C LEU A 375 1.66 -3.77 -24.89
N THR A 376 2.27 -2.89 -24.09
CA THR A 376 3.64 -2.39 -24.27
C THR A 376 4.36 -2.40 -22.92
N VAL A 377 5.43 -3.18 -22.82
CA VAL A 377 6.14 -3.47 -21.56
C VAL A 377 7.63 -3.21 -21.69
N TRP A 378 8.16 -2.45 -20.75
CA TRP A 378 9.57 -2.12 -20.62
C TRP A 378 10.12 -2.71 -19.33
N LEU A 379 11.24 -3.42 -19.42
CA LEU A 379 11.92 -4.00 -18.27
C LEU A 379 13.20 -3.24 -18.00
N HIS A 380 13.38 -2.77 -16.77
CA HIS A 380 14.61 -2.09 -16.39
C HIS A 380 15.72 -3.10 -16.12
N ARG A 381 16.93 -2.87 -16.66
CA ARG A 381 18.10 -3.74 -16.44
C ARG A 381 18.55 -3.79 -14.99
N THR A 382 18.36 -2.69 -14.26
CA THR A 382 18.78 -2.61 -12.85
C THR A 382 17.62 -2.88 -11.89
N GLY A 383 17.99 -3.37 -10.72
CA GLY A 383 17.13 -3.66 -9.59
C GLY A 383 18.02 -3.97 -8.39
N PHE A 384 17.45 -4.48 -7.31
CA PHE A 384 18.24 -4.87 -6.14
C PHE A 384 17.62 -6.03 -5.40
N ALA A 385 18.48 -6.87 -4.82
CA ALA A 385 18.09 -7.87 -3.84
C ALA A 385 18.04 -7.25 -2.44
N ARG A 386 17.00 -7.56 -1.69
CA ARG A 386 16.81 -7.17 -0.28
C ARG A 386 17.06 -8.38 0.61
N PHE A 387 18.05 -8.27 1.49
CA PHE A 387 18.47 -9.35 2.37
C PHE A 387 17.83 -9.26 3.75
N CYS A 388 17.56 -10.42 4.33
CA CYS A 388 17.34 -10.55 5.77
C CYS A 388 18.64 -10.26 6.52
N HIS A 389 18.53 -9.65 7.70
CA HIS A 389 19.68 -9.37 8.54
C HIS A 389 20.29 -10.66 9.13
N GLN A 390 19.45 -11.65 9.48
CA GLN A 390 19.87 -12.92 10.08
C GLN A 390 20.00 -14.04 9.03
N ARG A 391 20.85 -15.03 9.32
CA ARG A 391 20.99 -16.25 8.50
C ARG A 391 19.69 -17.05 8.51
N PHE A 392 19.39 -17.67 7.38
CA PHE A 392 18.18 -18.44 7.19
C PHE A 392 18.17 -19.72 8.04
N SER A 393 17.05 -20.00 8.70
CA SER A 393 16.83 -21.22 9.48
C SER A 393 15.34 -21.50 9.60
N LEU A 394 14.94 -22.75 9.42
CA LEU A 394 13.55 -23.20 9.64
C LEU A 394 13.28 -23.61 11.10
N ARG A 395 14.30 -23.57 11.98
CA ARG A 395 14.12 -23.94 13.40
C ARG A 395 13.31 -22.90 14.18
N ASP A 396 13.31 -21.66 13.71
CA ASP A 396 12.69 -20.51 14.38
C ASP A 396 11.78 -19.74 13.40
N ILE A 397 10.64 -20.35 13.07
CA ILE A 397 9.67 -19.79 12.11
C ILE A 397 8.94 -18.54 12.62
N GLU A 398 8.96 -18.29 13.94
CA GLU A 398 8.30 -17.14 14.57
C GLU A 398 9.13 -15.87 14.43
N ASN A 399 10.45 -16.01 14.25
CA ASN A 399 11.36 -14.89 14.09
C ASN A 399 11.26 -14.25 12.70
N THR A 400 10.54 -13.13 12.65
CA THR A 400 10.32 -12.36 11.42
C THR A 400 11.61 -11.83 10.79
N PHE A 401 12.70 -11.64 11.55
CA PHE A 401 13.96 -11.13 11.01
C PHE A 401 14.66 -12.14 10.09
N ILE A 402 14.35 -13.43 10.23
CA ILE A 402 14.86 -14.52 9.37
C ILE A 402 14.01 -14.66 8.11
N HIS A 403 12.68 -14.51 8.26
CA HIS A 403 11.71 -14.94 7.24
C HIS A 403 11.14 -13.80 6.38
N VAL A 404 11.17 -12.55 6.86
CA VAL A 404 10.57 -11.38 6.20
C VAL A 404 11.64 -10.37 5.81
N THR A 405 11.85 -10.17 4.51
CA THR A 405 12.93 -9.34 3.94
C THR A 405 12.63 -7.83 3.92
N ASN A 406 11.41 -7.40 4.25
CA ASN A 406 11.03 -5.99 4.19
C ASN A 406 11.92 -5.11 5.09
N VAL A 407 12.48 -4.05 4.50
CA VAL A 407 13.34 -3.08 5.21
C VAL A 407 12.70 -2.53 6.48
N ALA A 408 11.38 -2.28 6.47
CA ALA A 408 10.65 -1.78 7.64
C ALA A 408 10.70 -2.73 8.85
N VAL A 409 10.72 -4.04 8.60
CA VAL A 409 10.88 -5.07 9.64
C VAL A 409 12.36 -5.20 10.02
N GLN A 410 13.25 -5.22 9.03
CA GLN A 410 14.69 -5.39 9.29
C GLN A 410 15.29 -4.24 10.13
N LYS A 411 14.80 -3.01 9.94
CA LYS A 411 15.20 -1.82 10.71
C LYS A 411 14.85 -1.86 12.19
N THR A 412 13.86 -2.66 12.59
CA THR A 412 13.53 -2.79 14.02
C THR A 412 14.46 -3.75 14.75
N ASN A 413 15.40 -4.40 14.04
CA ASN A 413 16.39 -5.26 14.66
C ASN A 413 17.39 -4.41 15.47
N PRO A 414 17.65 -4.72 16.76
CA PRO A 414 18.61 -3.98 17.58
C PRO A 414 20.04 -3.95 17.01
N LYS A 415 20.41 -4.95 16.20
CA LYS A 415 21.72 -5.05 15.54
C LYS A 415 21.76 -4.39 14.16
N TYR A 416 20.65 -3.82 13.70
CA TYR A 416 20.61 -3.12 12.42
C TYR A 416 21.40 -1.82 12.51
N THR A 417 22.48 -1.74 11.73
CA THR A 417 23.16 -0.47 11.48
C THR A 417 22.84 0.00 10.06
N PRO A 418 22.81 1.33 9.79
CA PRO A 418 22.76 1.84 8.42
C PRO A 418 23.89 1.30 7.52
N SER A 419 24.99 0.87 8.13
CA SER A 419 26.15 0.23 7.48
C SER A 419 25.99 -1.28 7.22
N SER A 420 24.98 -1.95 7.77
CA SER A 420 24.75 -3.41 7.65
C SER A 420 24.15 -3.82 6.29
N GLY A 421 24.57 -3.15 5.19
CA GLY A 421 24.02 -3.23 3.83
C GLY A 421 23.12 -4.43 3.55
N CYS A 422 21.80 -4.26 3.63
CA CYS A 422 20.80 -5.29 3.32
C CYS A 422 20.31 -5.18 1.86
N LYS A 423 21.02 -4.44 1.01
CA LYS A 423 20.71 -4.28 -0.41
C LYS A 423 21.92 -4.68 -1.24
N TYR A 424 21.67 -5.39 -2.33
CA TYR A 424 22.70 -5.82 -3.26
C TYR A 424 22.21 -5.58 -4.69
N GLY A 425 23.00 -4.90 -5.51
CA GLY A 425 22.63 -4.61 -6.90
C GLY A 425 22.32 -5.89 -7.67
N LEU A 426 21.29 -5.85 -8.53
CA LEU A 426 20.88 -7.01 -9.32
C LEU A 426 21.98 -7.50 -10.27
N ARG A 427 22.80 -6.58 -10.78
CA ARG A 427 23.99 -6.90 -11.58
C ARG A 427 24.98 -7.76 -10.80
N ASN A 428 25.28 -7.39 -9.56
CA ASN A 428 26.21 -8.13 -8.72
C ASN A 428 25.63 -9.52 -8.38
N LEU A 429 24.31 -9.59 -8.14
CA LEU A 429 23.65 -10.89 -7.95
C LEU A 429 23.74 -11.77 -9.21
N ARG A 430 23.52 -11.20 -10.39
CA ARG A 430 23.67 -11.92 -11.66
C ARG A 430 25.09 -12.45 -11.83
N GLN A 431 26.09 -11.64 -11.54
CA GLN A 431 27.50 -12.05 -11.56
C GLN A 431 27.79 -13.15 -10.54
N TYR A 432 27.26 -13.05 -9.33
CA TYR A 432 27.38 -14.09 -8.30
C TYR A 432 26.78 -15.43 -8.74
N ILE A 433 25.56 -15.41 -9.29
CA ILE A 433 24.90 -16.63 -9.79
C ILE A 433 25.66 -17.19 -10.99
N THR A 434 26.14 -16.33 -11.90
CA THR A 434 26.96 -16.72 -13.04
C THR A 434 28.25 -17.43 -12.59
N ALA A 435 28.95 -16.86 -11.61
CA ALA A 435 30.18 -17.42 -11.07
C ALA A 435 29.97 -18.73 -10.31
N SER A 436 28.81 -18.90 -9.65
CA SER A 436 28.52 -20.09 -8.82
C SER A 436 27.81 -21.23 -9.56
N ARG A 437 27.02 -20.92 -10.59
CA ARG A 437 26.12 -21.88 -11.27
C ARG A 437 26.29 -21.95 -12.79
N GLY A 438 27.16 -21.11 -13.35
CA GLY A 438 27.41 -21.02 -14.79
C GLY A 438 26.54 -19.99 -15.51
N VAL A 439 26.99 -19.61 -16.71
CA VAL A 439 26.38 -18.55 -17.54
C VAL A 439 24.98 -18.93 -18.02
N GLU A 440 24.81 -20.16 -18.51
CA GLU A 440 23.54 -20.65 -19.07
C GLU A 440 22.44 -20.70 -18.01
N THR A 441 22.74 -21.27 -16.85
CA THR A 441 21.80 -21.34 -15.72
C THR A 441 21.40 -19.96 -15.23
N ALA A 442 22.36 -19.03 -15.14
CA ALA A 442 22.07 -17.65 -14.77
C ALA A 442 21.16 -16.98 -15.82
N GLN A 443 21.48 -17.11 -17.12
CA GLN A 443 20.65 -16.55 -18.19
C GLN A 443 19.22 -17.10 -18.13
N LYS A 444 19.06 -18.42 -17.99
CA LYS A 444 17.76 -19.07 -17.86
C LYS A 444 16.93 -18.50 -16.71
N LEU A 445 17.52 -18.30 -15.53
CA LEU A 445 16.81 -17.67 -14.39
C LEU A 445 16.29 -16.27 -14.74
N PHE A 446 17.10 -15.43 -15.37
CA PHE A 446 16.69 -14.06 -15.73
C PHE A 446 15.67 -14.03 -16.88
N ASP A 447 15.70 -15.03 -17.77
CA ASP A 447 14.67 -15.26 -18.80
C ASP A 447 13.35 -15.71 -18.17
N ASP A 448 13.40 -16.67 -17.24
CA ASP A 448 12.24 -17.16 -16.49
C ASP A 448 11.58 -16.02 -15.69
N ILE A 449 12.37 -15.12 -15.09
CA ILE A 449 11.87 -13.90 -14.43
C ILE A 449 11.13 -12.98 -15.42
N GLN A 450 11.70 -12.73 -16.60
CA GLN A 450 11.07 -11.89 -17.62
C GLN A 450 9.75 -12.51 -18.11
N ASN A 451 9.75 -13.81 -18.38
CA ASN A 451 8.57 -14.56 -18.82
C ASN A 451 7.47 -14.56 -17.76
N MET A 452 7.82 -14.75 -16.49
CA MET A 452 6.90 -14.63 -15.36
C MET A 452 6.24 -13.25 -15.31
N ILE A 453 7.02 -12.17 -15.50
CA ILE A 453 6.49 -10.80 -15.54
C ILE A 453 5.49 -10.66 -16.69
N LEU A 454 5.85 -11.08 -17.91
CA LEU A 454 4.96 -11.00 -19.07
C LEU A 454 3.67 -11.79 -18.87
N ARG A 455 3.75 -13.02 -18.37
CA ARG A 455 2.57 -13.86 -18.07
C ARG A 455 1.66 -13.22 -17.02
N SER A 456 2.25 -12.59 -16.00
CA SER A 456 1.47 -11.86 -14.99
C SER A 456 0.70 -10.67 -15.57
N LEU A 457 1.30 -9.95 -16.53
CA LEU A 457 0.67 -8.83 -17.23
C LEU A 457 -0.41 -9.30 -18.21
N HIS A 458 -0.18 -10.39 -18.94
CA HIS A 458 -1.20 -11.00 -19.81
C HIS A 458 -2.44 -11.46 -19.02
N ALA A 459 -2.26 -11.98 -17.80
CA ALA A 459 -3.36 -12.39 -16.94
C ALA A 459 -4.33 -11.24 -16.61
N VAL A 460 -3.86 -9.99 -16.62
CA VAL A 460 -4.64 -8.79 -16.31
C VAL A 460 -4.91 -7.91 -17.52
N GLN A 461 -4.33 -8.20 -18.69
CA GLN A 461 -4.40 -7.34 -19.87
C GLN A 461 -5.83 -7.01 -20.31
N LYS A 462 -6.73 -7.99 -20.30
CA LYS A 462 -8.15 -7.79 -20.67
C LYS A 462 -9.00 -7.19 -19.54
N ILE A 463 -8.45 -7.11 -18.33
CA ILE A 463 -9.15 -6.67 -17.11
C ILE A 463 -8.82 -5.21 -16.82
N ILE A 464 -7.57 -4.81 -17.03
CA ILE A 464 -7.13 -3.44 -16.78
C ILE A 464 -7.78 -2.49 -17.80
N VAL A 465 -8.36 -1.41 -17.28
CA VAL A 465 -8.98 -0.37 -18.08
C VAL A 465 -7.87 0.47 -18.71
N GLN A 466 -7.71 0.31 -20.02
CA GLN A 466 -6.74 1.08 -20.77
C GLN A 466 -7.15 2.56 -20.85
N ASP A 467 -6.22 3.45 -20.54
CA ASP A 467 -6.36 4.89 -20.68
C ASP A 467 -5.05 5.45 -21.25
N LYS A 468 -5.12 6.24 -22.33
CA LYS A 468 -3.96 6.77 -23.04
C LYS A 468 -3.13 7.76 -22.21
N HIS A 469 -3.72 8.33 -21.17
CA HIS A 469 -3.03 9.25 -20.27
C HIS A 469 -2.22 8.51 -19.21
N CYS A 470 -2.48 7.21 -19.00
CA CYS A 470 -1.90 6.43 -17.92
C CYS A 470 -0.64 5.68 -18.38
N PHE A 471 0.34 5.65 -17.51
CA PHE A 471 1.46 4.71 -17.53
C PHE A 471 1.67 4.20 -16.11
N GLU A 472 2.39 3.10 -15.92
CA GLU A 472 2.66 2.61 -14.57
C GLU A 472 4.02 1.96 -14.41
N LEU A 473 4.73 2.39 -13.37
CA LEU A 473 5.99 1.79 -12.94
C LEU A 473 5.72 0.81 -11.80
N TYR A 474 5.68 -0.48 -12.14
CA TYR A 474 5.54 -1.56 -11.18
C TYR A 474 6.89 -1.91 -10.52
N GLY A 475 6.84 -2.21 -9.23
CA GLY A 475 7.89 -2.91 -8.51
C GLY A 475 7.50 -4.37 -8.27
N TYR A 476 8.14 -5.29 -8.98
CA TYR A 476 7.95 -6.73 -8.79
C TYR A 476 8.83 -7.23 -7.65
N ASP A 477 8.23 -8.00 -6.74
CA ASP A 477 8.90 -8.67 -5.63
C ASP A 477 8.94 -10.16 -5.91
N ILE A 478 10.15 -10.67 -6.14
CA ILE A 478 10.40 -12.03 -6.63
C ILE A 478 11.29 -12.76 -5.64
N MET A 479 10.95 -14.00 -5.30
CA MET A 479 11.83 -14.88 -4.53
C MET A 479 12.44 -15.90 -5.48
N VAL A 480 13.65 -16.35 -5.22
CA VAL A 480 14.29 -17.43 -5.98
C VAL A 480 14.53 -18.59 -5.02
N ASP A 481 14.18 -19.80 -5.42
CA ASP A 481 14.48 -21.00 -4.64
C ASP A 481 15.84 -21.61 -5.00
N ASN A 482 16.25 -22.63 -4.25
CA ASN A 482 17.57 -23.25 -4.39
C ASN A 482 17.79 -23.94 -5.75
N ASP A 483 16.71 -24.27 -6.46
CA ASP A 483 16.73 -24.84 -7.81
C ASP A 483 16.73 -23.74 -8.89
N LEU A 484 16.84 -22.48 -8.46
CA LEU A 484 16.80 -21.27 -9.29
C LEU A 484 15.48 -21.11 -10.05
N HIS A 485 14.38 -21.54 -9.44
CA HIS A 485 13.05 -21.24 -9.93
C HIS A 485 12.54 -19.91 -9.32
N PRO A 486 12.07 -18.95 -10.14
CA PRO A 486 11.56 -17.68 -9.67
C PRO A 486 10.08 -17.74 -9.24
N TRP A 487 9.80 -17.26 -8.04
CA TRP A 487 8.47 -17.17 -7.45
C TRP A 487 8.00 -15.72 -7.34
N LEU A 488 6.87 -15.38 -7.97
CA LEU A 488 6.19 -14.09 -7.81
C LEU A 488 5.55 -14.00 -6.42
N ILE A 489 5.97 -13.00 -5.63
CA ILE A 489 5.47 -12.79 -4.27
C ILE A 489 4.43 -11.68 -4.22
N GLU A 490 4.74 -10.52 -4.81
CA GLU A 490 3.82 -9.39 -4.94
C GLU A 490 4.26 -8.44 -6.07
N THR A 491 3.30 -7.66 -6.57
CA THR A 491 3.55 -6.56 -7.50
C THR A 491 3.06 -5.26 -6.88
N ASN A 492 3.88 -4.22 -6.91
CA ASN A 492 3.60 -2.93 -6.26
C ASN A 492 3.38 -1.83 -7.30
N ALA A 493 2.23 -1.14 -7.28
CA ALA A 493 1.92 0.03 -8.12
C ALA A 493 2.71 1.29 -7.71
N SER A 494 3.02 1.41 -6.42
CA SER A 494 3.82 2.50 -5.87
C SER A 494 5.04 1.94 -5.15
N PRO A 495 6.07 1.47 -5.89
CA PRO A 495 7.31 1.06 -5.26
C PRO A 495 7.92 2.22 -4.47
N SER A 496 8.66 1.91 -3.39
CA SER A 496 9.34 2.96 -2.63
C SER A 496 10.45 3.61 -3.47
N LEU A 497 10.26 4.88 -3.82
CA LEU A 497 11.19 5.70 -4.60
C LEU A 497 11.98 6.69 -3.72
N SER A 498 11.86 6.59 -2.40
CA SER A 498 12.71 7.34 -1.48
C SER A 498 14.05 6.66 -1.35
N ALA A 499 15.14 7.38 -1.62
CA ALA A 499 16.49 6.85 -1.46
C ALA A 499 17.01 6.99 -0.03
N GLU A 500 17.67 5.96 0.50
CA GLU A 500 18.27 5.98 1.84
C GLU A 500 19.80 6.01 1.83
N THR A 501 20.41 5.49 0.77
CA THR A 501 21.87 5.46 0.55
C THR A 501 22.21 6.10 -0.79
N PRO A 502 23.45 6.55 -1.01
CA PRO A 502 23.86 7.09 -2.31
C PRO A 502 23.67 6.08 -3.46
N ALA A 503 23.99 4.80 -3.24
CA ALA A 503 23.75 3.74 -4.24
C ALA A 503 22.25 3.56 -4.56
N ASP A 504 21.37 3.61 -3.55
CA ASP A 504 19.91 3.53 -3.76
C ASP A 504 19.37 4.77 -4.48
N TYR A 505 19.97 5.95 -4.24
CA TYR A 505 19.66 7.18 -4.97
C TYR A 505 20.10 7.08 -6.41
N HIS A 506 21.34 6.67 -6.67
CA HIS A 506 21.90 6.50 -8.00
C HIS A 506 21.04 5.56 -8.86
N LEU A 507 20.68 4.39 -8.33
CA LEU A 507 19.82 3.43 -9.01
C LEU A 507 18.44 4.04 -9.34
N LYS A 508 17.78 4.63 -8.34
CA LYS A 508 16.41 5.17 -8.51
C LYS A 508 16.38 6.40 -9.41
N PHE A 509 17.39 7.25 -9.32
CA PHE A 509 17.50 8.46 -10.12
C PHE A 509 17.66 8.09 -11.60
N ASN A 510 18.62 7.23 -11.94
CA ASN A 510 18.81 6.75 -13.32
C ASN A 510 17.55 6.05 -13.84
N MET A 511 16.97 5.13 -13.06
CA MET A 511 15.75 4.43 -13.47
C MET A 511 14.57 5.38 -13.73
N LEU A 512 14.38 6.42 -12.90
CA LEU A 512 13.31 7.40 -13.11
C LEU A 512 13.61 8.34 -14.29
N GLU A 513 14.87 8.72 -14.50
CA GLU A 513 15.30 9.51 -15.64
C GLU A 513 15.02 8.76 -16.95
N ASP A 514 15.46 7.50 -17.02
CA ASP A 514 15.23 6.61 -18.16
C ASP A 514 13.73 6.41 -18.41
N MET A 515 12.93 6.24 -17.35
CA MET A 515 11.48 6.07 -17.44
C MET A 515 10.80 7.32 -18.04
N PHE A 516 11.19 8.54 -17.62
CA PHE A 516 10.64 9.76 -18.23
C PHE A 516 11.07 9.92 -19.68
N SER A 517 12.27 9.47 -20.03
CA SER A 517 12.72 9.38 -21.42
C SER A 517 11.90 8.37 -22.22
N VAL A 518 11.47 7.25 -21.63
CA VAL A 518 10.54 6.29 -22.28
C VAL A 518 9.16 6.92 -22.54
N ILE A 519 8.58 7.61 -21.55
CA ILE A 519 7.25 8.25 -21.67
C ILE A 519 7.26 9.37 -22.72
N ASP A 520 8.41 10.04 -22.85
CA ASP A 520 8.72 11.00 -23.90
C ASP A 520 7.74 12.18 -24.04
N ILE A 521 7.42 12.81 -22.90
CA ILE A 521 6.60 14.04 -22.91
C ILE A 521 7.28 15.17 -23.71
N GLU A 522 8.61 15.14 -23.79
CA GLU A 522 9.42 16.13 -24.52
C GLU A 522 9.54 15.83 -26.02
N LYS A 523 9.01 14.69 -26.49
CA LYS A 523 9.02 14.26 -27.90
C LYS A 523 10.42 14.22 -28.51
N ARG A 524 11.38 13.69 -27.75
CA ARG A 524 12.78 13.51 -28.16
C ARG A 524 13.02 12.20 -28.91
N ARG A 525 12.08 11.25 -28.86
CA ARG A 525 12.22 9.92 -29.45
C ARG A 525 11.70 9.84 -30.88
N THR A 526 12.23 8.89 -31.65
CA THR A 526 11.73 8.51 -32.96
C THR A 526 10.57 7.52 -32.86
N GLY A 527 10.50 6.71 -31.80
CA GLY A 527 9.42 5.75 -31.51
C GLY A 527 9.72 4.30 -31.88
N ASP A 528 10.85 4.06 -32.55
CA ASP A 528 11.33 2.73 -32.98
C ASP A 528 12.38 2.14 -32.05
N GLU A 529 12.73 2.85 -30.97
CA GLU A 529 13.77 2.39 -30.06
C GLU A 529 13.30 1.17 -29.27
N ILE A 530 14.12 0.11 -29.31
CA ILE A 530 13.94 -1.12 -28.52
C ILE A 530 14.63 -1.03 -27.14
N ARG A 531 15.43 0.02 -26.91
CA ARG A 531 16.09 0.31 -25.64
C ARG A 531 16.12 1.82 -25.45
N VAL A 532 15.75 2.27 -24.25
CA VAL A 532 15.85 3.67 -23.83
C VAL A 532 16.51 3.70 -22.45
N GLY A 533 17.75 4.16 -22.42
CA GLY A 533 18.56 4.10 -21.20
C GLY A 533 18.71 2.67 -20.68
N GLY A 534 18.33 2.46 -19.42
CA GLY A 534 18.26 1.16 -18.77
C GLY A 534 16.98 0.36 -19.02
N PHE A 535 15.98 0.88 -19.74
CA PHE A 535 14.77 0.12 -20.09
C PHE A 535 14.92 -0.58 -21.45
N ASP A 536 14.76 -1.90 -21.46
CA ASP A 536 14.60 -2.68 -22.67
C ASP A 536 13.11 -2.90 -22.96
N LEU A 537 12.70 -2.70 -24.22
CA LEU A 537 11.37 -3.02 -24.69
C LEU A 537 11.26 -4.54 -24.88
N ILE A 538 10.54 -5.21 -23.99
CA ILE A 538 10.42 -6.67 -24.01
C ILE A 538 9.14 -7.13 -24.72
N TRP A 539 8.14 -6.23 -24.84
CA TRP A 539 6.87 -6.53 -25.50
C TRP A 539 6.24 -5.27 -26.11
N LYS A 540 5.85 -5.32 -27.38
CA LYS A 540 5.05 -4.29 -28.10
C LYS A 540 4.09 -4.99 -29.04
N ASN A 541 2.90 -5.34 -28.54
CA ASN A 541 1.92 -6.18 -29.25
C ASN A 541 2.50 -7.52 -29.77
N GLY A 542 3.53 -8.03 -29.10
CA GLY A 542 4.34 -9.18 -29.50
C GLY A 542 5.71 -9.11 -28.83
N PRO A 543 6.45 -10.23 -28.77
CA PRO A 543 7.79 -10.26 -28.19
C PRO A 543 8.74 -9.37 -28.99
N VAL A 544 9.58 -8.60 -28.29
CA VAL A 544 10.59 -7.71 -28.89
C VAL A 544 11.96 -8.11 -28.36
N GLY A 545 12.94 -8.23 -29.27
CA GLY A 545 14.31 -8.62 -28.96
C GLY A 545 14.82 -9.77 -29.84
N PRO A 546 16.13 -10.09 -29.77
CA PRO A 546 16.68 -11.23 -30.49
C PRO A 546 16.04 -12.52 -29.96
N ALA A 547 15.43 -13.29 -30.86
CA ALA A 547 14.96 -14.64 -30.55
C ALA A 547 16.16 -15.53 -30.20
N CYS A 548 16.01 -16.38 -29.17
CA CYS A 548 16.99 -17.42 -28.89
C CYS A 548 17.21 -18.27 -30.16
N ARG A 549 18.47 -18.46 -30.58
CA ARG A 549 18.83 -19.36 -31.69
C ARG A 549 18.40 -20.78 -31.33
N GLY A 550 17.26 -21.26 -31.83
CA GLY A 550 16.83 -22.65 -31.64
C GLY A 550 15.36 -22.93 -31.90
N ASP A 551 14.44 -22.05 -31.50
CA ASP A 551 13.00 -22.35 -31.54
C ASP A 551 12.28 -21.59 -32.66
N ALA A 552 12.37 -22.13 -33.87
CA ALA A 552 11.57 -21.69 -35.01
C ALA A 552 10.10 -22.21 -34.95
N LYS A 553 9.70 -22.89 -33.87
CA LYS A 553 8.37 -23.50 -33.71
C LYS A 553 7.84 -23.41 -32.27
N GLY A 554 7.62 -22.19 -31.80
CA GLY A 554 7.01 -21.90 -30.50
C GLY A 554 7.27 -20.44 -30.15
N GLY A 555 6.27 -19.69 -29.69
CA GLY A 555 6.35 -18.22 -29.49
C GLY A 555 7.68 -17.79 -28.85
N GLY A 556 8.53 -17.12 -29.64
CA GLY A 556 9.95 -16.97 -29.35
C GLY A 556 10.25 -16.33 -28.00
N VAL A 557 11.00 -17.06 -27.17
CA VAL A 557 11.59 -16.54 -25.95
C VAL A 557 12.66 -15.51 -26.33
N THR A 558 12.50 -14.28 -25.86
CA THR A 558 13.49 -13.21 -26.03
C THR A 558 14.47 -13.23 -24.86
N GLN A 559 15.77 -13.17 -25.18
CA GLN A 559 16.82 -13.16 -24.18
C GLN A 559 16.69 -11.94 -23.25
N SER A 560 16.70 -12.18 -21.94
CA SER A 560 16.59 -11.16 -20.90
C SER A 560 17.93 -10.49 -20.60
N PHE A 561 17.92 -9.16 -20.67
CA PHE A 561 19.04 -8.29 -20.26
C PHE A 561 18.93 -7.85 -18.80
N LEU A 562 18.03 -8.44 -18.02
CA LEU A 562 17.87 -8.14 -16.60
C LEU A 562 19.16 -8.46 -15.84
N GLY A 563 19.68 -7.49 -15.09
CA GLY A 563 20.96 -7.60 -14.38
C GLY A 563 22.21 -7.43 -15.26
N CYS A 564 22.07 -7.10 -16.55
CA CYS A 564 23.20 -6.73 -17.41
C CYS A 564 23.66 -5.29 -17.14
N ALA A 565 24.83 -4.93 -17.67
CA ALA A 565 25.33 -3.57 -17.58
C ALA A 565 24.42 -2.57 -18.32
N ASN A 566 24.31 -1.35 -17.78
CA ASN A 566 23.70 -0.22 -18.46
C ASN A 566 24.79 0.82 -18.74
N GLU A 567 25.33 0.82 -19.96
CA GLU A 567 26.40 1.76 -20.35
C GLU A 567 25.96 3.22 -20.39
N LEU A 568 24.64 3.46 -20.39
CA LEU A 568 24.02 4.78 -20.45
C LEU A 568 23.72 5.38 -19.07
N GLU A 569 24.08 4.67 -17.98
CA GLU A 569 23.83 5.19 -16.64
C GLU A 569 24.65 6.45 -16.35
N ILE A 570 24.03 7.46 -15.74
CA ILE A 570 24.76 8.64 -15.28
C ILE A 570 25.69 8.17 -14.14
N PRO A 571 27.02 8.38 -14.23
CA PRO A 571 27.93 7.98 -13.18
C PRO A 571 27.61 8.67 -11.86
N ILE A 572 27.77 7.96 -10.74
CA ILE A 572 27.47 8.50 -9.41
C ILE A 572 28.26 9.78 -9.10
N SER A 573 29.48 9.90 -9.65
CA SER A 573 30.34 11.08 -9.54
C SER A 573 29.76 12.33 -10.20
N HIS A 574 28.92 12.17 -11.22
CA HIS A 574 28.29 13.26 -11.96
C HIS A 574 26.91 13.63 -11.40
N MET A 575 26.38 12.85 -10.46
CA MET A 575 25.08 13.12 -9.86
C MET A 575 25.16 14.19 -8.77
N ARG A 576 24.28 15.19 -8.87
CA ARG A 576 24.05 16.13 -7.78
C ARG A 576 23.22 15.46 -6.69
N MET A 577 23.91 14.89 -5.71
CA MET A 577 23.27 14.25 -4.56
C MET A 577 22.52 15.26 -3.67
N PRO A 578 21.35 14.90 -3.11
CA PRO A 578 20.67 15.74 -2.14
C PRO A 578 21.53 15.88 -0.87
N PRO A 579 21.47 17.01 -0.14
CA PRO A 579 22.34 17.28 1.00
C PRO A 579 22.39 16.16 2.05
N ARG A 580 21.25 15.48 2.25
CA ARG A 580 21.10 14.35 3.17
C ARG A 580 21.95 13.11 2.84
N LEU A 581 22.46 12.97 1.61
CA LEU A 581 23.23 11.82 1.15
C LEU A 581 24.70 12.15 0.86
N GLN A 582 25.08 13.42 0.79
CA GLN A 582 26.44 13.86 0.41
C GLN A 582 27.52 13.41 1.41
N GLN A 583 27.15 13.20 2.68
CA GLN A 583 28.07 12.78 3.73
C GLN A 583 28.13 11.25 3.92
N MET A 584 27.38 10.49 3.11
CA MET A 584 27.34 9.03 3.20
C MET A 584 28.32 8.39 2.22
N ASP A 585 28.91 7.27 2.63
CA ASP A 585 29.72 6.41 1.77
C ASP A 585 28.88 5.89 0.59
N SER A 586 29.43 6.02 -0.61
CA SER A 586 28.79 5.65 -1.87
C SER A 586 29.03 4.21 -2.29
N SER A 587 29.93 3.49 -1.63
CA SER A 587 30.26 2.10 -1.98
C SER A 587 29.08 1.15 -1.73
N GLU A 588 28.80 0.29 -2.70
CA GLU A 588 28.01 -0.91 -2.45
C GLU A 588 28.84 -1.85 -1.56
N ARG A 589 28.53 -1.86 -0.27
CA ARG A 589 29.28 -2.66 0.70
C ARG A 589 29.01 -4.15 0.50
N LEU A 590 30.08 -4.94 0.65
CA LEU A 590 30.01 -6.40 0.63
C LEU A 590 29.00 -6.90 1.66
N LEU A 591 28.25 -7.93 1.30
CA LEU A 591 27.34 -8.63 2.22
C LEU A 591 28.18 -9.20 3.37
N THR A 592 28.04 -8.64 4.57
CA THR A 592 28.73 -9.11 5.79
C THR A 592 28.02 -10.27 6.46
#